data_AF-A0A5N4AGP5-F1
#
_entry.id   AF-A0A5N4AGP5-F1
#
_cell.length_a   1.000
_cell.length_b   1.000
_cell.length_c   1.000
_cell.angle_alpha   90.00
_cell.angle_beta   90.00
_cell.angle_gamma   90.00
#
_symmetry.space_group_name_H-M   'P 1'
#
loop_
_entity.id
_entity.type
_entity.pdbx_description
1 polymer ?
#
loop_
_entity_poly.entity_id
_entity_poly.type
_entity_poly.pdbx_seq_one_letter_code
_entity_poly.pdbx_strand_id
1 'polypeptide(L)'
;MSLDRLILPISILILNIWIYYVYVVEVCIKLIADVQTLTWYLTIFHILYIMMHCCLYKTIFGPTPTVPRSFRISDELFHRLKDLESGPQINAMLLQFCNANELTVVTRNADGHIRFCKKCKHVKPDRTHHCSACGQCVLKMDHHCPWLNSCIHLWNYKFFVLLLFYTSLNCIFFLATSVKYFLQFWAKSPVNYDLFHMTVGFMYVTIMSILLTVFFIYHLTQICSNRTTIELIQRPIFSDANEDLTFDLGTCGNIREVMGNSCCLWFLPIDTNECNGIDYPLARGKE
;
A
#
# COMPACT_ATOMS: atom_id res chain seq x y z
N MET A 1 18.08 9.36 -10.13
CA MET A 1 17.68 8.41 -9.08
C MET A 1 18.92 7.59 -8.74
N SER A 2 19.34 7.50 -7.47
CA SER A 2 20.53 6.72 -7.11
C SER A 2 20.27 5.23 -7.29
N LEU A 3 21.29 4.49 -7.75
CA LEU A 3 21.21 3.03 -7.99
C LEU A 3 20.75 2.27 -6.73
N ASP A 4 21.14 2.75 -5.55
CA ASP A 4 20.82 2.15 -4.25
C ASP A 4 19.31 1.99 -4.00
N ARG A 5 18.49 2.91 -4.54
CA ARG A 5 17.03 2.87 -4.37
C ARG A 5 16.36 1.77 -5.19
N LEU A 6 17.06 1.22 -6.18
CA LEU A 6 16.55 0.14 -7.04
C LEU A 6 16.96 -1.25 -6.58
N ILE A 7 17.87 -1.37 -5.61
CA ILE A 7 18.37 -2.67 -5.12
C ILE A 7 17.23 -3.56 -4.64
N LEU A 8 16.34 -3.05 -3.78
CA LEU A 8 15.24 -3.84 -3.23
C LEU A 8 14.19 -4.23 -4.30
N PRO A 9 13.69 -3.31 -5.14
CA PRO A 9 12.80 -3.68 -6.24
C PRO A 9 13.39 -4.73 -7.19
N ILE A 10 14.64 -4.55 -7.61
CA ILE A 10 15.33 -5.51 -8.49
C ILE A 10 15.48 -6.87 -7.80
N SER A 11 15.85 -6.88 -6.52
CA SER A 11 15.97 -8.13 -5.75
C SER A 11 14.65 -8.89 -5.69
N ILE A 12 13.51 -8.20 -5.49
CA ILE A 12 12.19 -8.84 -5.51
C ILE A 12 11.90 -9.45 -6.88
N LEU A 13 12.18 -8.74 -7.98
CA LEU A 13 11.95 -9.27 -9.32
C LEU A 13 12.78 -10.53 -9.60
N ILE A 14 14.07 -10.51 -9.21
CA ILE A 14 14.95 -11.67 -9.34
C ILE A 14 14.42 -12.86 -8.52
N LEU A 15 14.07 -12.63 -7.25
CA LEU A 15 13.51 -13.67 -6.39
C LEU A 15 12.20 -14.22 -6.95
N ASN A 16 11.36 -13.37 -7.51
CA ASN A 16 10.07 -13.78 -8.08
C ASN A 16 10.24 -14.67 -9.32
N ILE A 17 11.16 -14.30 -10.22
CA ILE A 17 11.52 -15.13 -11.40
C ILE A 17 12.11 -16.46 -10.94
N TRP A 18 12.98 -16.45 -9.93
CA TRP A 18 13.56 -17.67 -9.39
C TRP A 18 12.51 -18.59 -8.76
N ILE A 19 11.56 -18.06 -7.97
CA ILE A 19 10.47 -18.87 -7.40
C ILE A 19 9.52 -19.40 -8.47
N TYR A 20 9.27 -18.64 -9.53
CA TYR A 20 8.55 -19.14 -10.70
C TYR A 20 9.26 -20.35 -11.31
N TYR A 21 10.57 -20.26 -11.51
CA TYR A 21 11.39 -21.39 -11.99
C TYR A 21 11.28 -22.61 -11.06
N VAL A 22 11.43 -22.42 -9.74
CA VAL A 22 11.33 -23.51 -8.77
C VAL A 22 9.95 -24.18 -8.86
N TYR A 23 8.87 -23.41 -8.91
CA TYR A 23 7.54 -24.01 -9.00
C TYR A 23 7.30 -24.72 -10.33
N VAL A 24 7.51 -24.02 -11.45
CA VAL A 24 7.12 -24.52 -12.77
C VAL A 24 8.03 -25.64 -13.23
N VAL A 25 9.35 -25.49 -13.07
CA VAL A 25 10.33 -26.45 -13.56
C VAL A 25 10.61 -27.53 -12.52
N GLU A 26 11.07 -27.13 -11.33
CA GLU A 26 11.53 -28.10 -10.31
C GLU A 26 10.38 -28.89 -9.69
N VAL A 27 9.24 -28.25 -9.38
CA VAL A 27 8.06 -28.96 -8.84
C VAL A 27 7.22 -29.56 -9.96
N CYS A 28 6.64 -28.72 -10.81
CA CYS A 28 5.59 -29.16 -11.73
C CYS A 28 6.13 -30.07 -12.83
N ILE A 29 7.09 -29.62 -13.64
CA ILE A 29 7.56 -30.37 -14.81
C ILE A 29 8.36 -31.62 -14.40
N LYS A 30 9.25 -31.53 -13.40
CA LYS A 30 10.12 -32.66 -13.02
C LYS A 30 9.43 -33.71 -12.14
N LEU A 31 8.49 -33.32 -11.26
CA LEU A 31 7.96 -34.24 -10.24
C LEU A 31 6.52 -34.69 -10.47
N ILE A 32 5.73 -33.96 -11.27
CA ILE A 32 4.32 -34.29 -11.51
C ILE A 32 4.19 -35.06 -12.83
N ALA A 33 4.03 -36.39 -12.72
CA ALA A 33 3.83 -37.26 -13.88
C ALA A 33 2.38 -37.22 -14.41
N ASP A 34 1.39 -36.97 -13.55
CA ASP A 34 -0.02 -36.93 -13.96
C ASP A 34 -0.34 -35.64 -14.74
N VAL A 35 -0.64 -35.79 -16.03
CA VAL A 35 -0.86 -34.67 -16.96
C VAL A 35 -2.05 -33.80 -16.54
N GLN A 36 -3.11 -34.41 -16.00
CA GLN A 36 -4.29 -33.67 -15.56
C GLN A 36 -3.97 -32.77 -14.36
N THR A 37 -3.31 -33.31 -13.34
CA THR A 37 -2.84 -32.57 -12.17
C THR A 37 -1.87 -31.46 -12.58
N LEU A 38 -0.89 -31.78 -13.44
CA LEU A 38 0.08 -30.82 -13.96
C LEU A 38 -0.63 -29.64 -14.65
N THR A 39 -1.60 -29.92 -15.51
CA THR A 39 -2.35 -28.91 -16.25
C THR A 39 -3.12 -27.99 -15.30
N TRP A 40 -3.83 -28.54 -14.31
CA TRP A 40 -4.55 -27.74 -13.33
C TRP A 40 -3.64 -26.87 -12.48
N TYR A 41 -2.54 -27.43 -11.99
CA TYR A 41 -1.60 -26.71 -11.13
C TYR A 41 -0.93 -25.56 -11.87
N LEU A 42 -0.43 -25.81 -13.09
CA LEU A 42 0.14 -24.76 -13.92
C LEU A 42 -0.90 -23.69 -14.26
N THR A 43 -2.11 -24.07 -14.65
CA THR A 43 -3.15 -23.10 -15.03
C THR A 43 -3.49 -22.15 -13.88
N ILE A 44 -3.79 -22.69 -12.70
CA ILE A 44 -4.15 -21.88 -11.52
C ILE A 44 -2.96 -21.02 -11.07
N PHE A 45 -1.75 -21.59 -11.02
CA PHE A 45 -0.55 -20.85 -10.64
C PHE A 45 -0.31 -19.66 -11.56
N HIS A 46 -0.42 -19.84 -12.88
CA HIS A 46 -0.21 -18.76 -13.84
C HIS A 46 -1.26 -17.66 -13.72
N ILE A 47 -2.54 -18.01 -13.49
CA ILE A 47 -3.59 -17.02 -13.25
C ILE A 47 -3.25 -16.17 -12.02
N LEU A 48 -2.90 -16.81 -10.90
CA LEU A 48 -2.51 -16.10 -9.67
C LEU A 48 -1.25 -15.25 -9.88
N TYR A 49 -0.26 -15.80 -10.58
CA TYR A 49 1.01 -15.14 -10.89
C TYR A 49 0.80 -13.90 -11.75
N ILE A 50 -0.04 -13.97 -12.80
CA ILE A 50 -0.39 -12.83 -13.65
C ILE A 50 -1.13 -11.76 -12.84
N MET A 51 -2.11 -12.15 -12.02
CA MET A 51 -2.85 -11.21 -11.17
C MET A 51 -1.94 -10.48 -10.19
N MET A 52 -1.02 -11.21 -9.54
CA MET A 52 0.01 -10.65 -8.68
C MET A 52 0.89 -9.62 -9.42
N HIS A 53 1.36 -9.94 -10.64
CA HIS A 53 2.20 -9.03 -11.43
C HIS A 53 1.44 -7.79 -11.92
N CYS A 54 0.17 -7.93 -12.30
CA CYS A 54 -0.69 -6.80 -12.62
C CYS A 54 -0.83 -5.86 -11.41
N CYS A 55 -1.05 -6.41 -10.21
CA CYS A 55 -1.10 -5.62 -8.98
C CYS A 55 0.24 -4.94 -8.67
N LEU A 56 1.36 -5.66 -8.83
CA LEU A 56 2.71 -5.11 -8.64
C LEU A 56 2.96 -3.92 -9.57
N TYR A 57 2.68 -4.10 -10.88
CA TYR A 57 2.84 -3.06 -11.88
C TYR A 57 1.99 -1.82 -11.54
N LYS A 58 0.71 -2.01 -11.24
CA LYS A 58 -0.20 -0.91 -10.87
C LYS A 58 0.21 -0.21 -9.57
N THR A 59 0.81 -0.93 -8.63
CA THR A 59 1.28 -0.35 -7.36
C THR A 59 2.53 0.52 -7.58
N ILE A 60 3.48 0.05 -8.39
CA ILE A 60 4.75 0.76 -8.63
C ILE A 60 4.59 1.92 -9.62
N PHE A 61 3.94 1.65 -10.75
CA PHE A 61 3.87 2.57 -11.89
C PHE A 61 2.52 3.31 -12.00
N GLY A 62 1.63 3.10 -11.02
CA GLY A 62 0.38 3.86 -10.93
C GLY A 62 0.66 5.36 -10.73
N PRO A 63 -0.27 6.24 -11.15
CA PRO A 63 -0.11 7.67 -10.98
C PRO A 63 -0.06 8.05 -9.50
N THR A 64 0.88 8.94 -9.14
CA THR A 64 0.99 9.48 -7.78
C THR A 64 0.21 10.80 -7.66
N PRO A 65 -0.69 10.93 -6.66
CA PRO A 65 -1.36 12.19 -6.39
C PRO A 65 -0.40 13.26 -5.92
N THR A 66 -0.44 14.40 -6.61
CA THR A 66 0.16 15.64 -6.15
C THR A 66 -0.89 16.53 -5.53
N VAL A 67 -0.53 17.24 -4.47
CA VAL A 67 -1.39 18.24 -3.85
C VAL A 67 -1.74 19.34 -4.87
N PRO A 68 -3.02 19.71 -5.02
CA PRO A 68 -3.45 20.76 -5.95
C PRO A 68 -2.76 22.09 -5.68
N ARG A 69 -2.58 22.90 -6.74
CA ARG A 69 -1.91 24.20 -6.64
C ARG A 69 -2.64 25.20 -5.72
N SER A 70 -3.96 25.06 -5.54
CA SER A 70 -4.75 25.89 -4.63
C SER A 70 -4.28 25.82 -3.17
N PHE A 71 -3.67 24.71 -2.75
CA PHE A 71 -3.10 24.57 -1.40
C PHE A 71 -1.73 25.25 -1.25
N ARG A 72 -1.07 25.58 -2.37
CA ARG A 72 0.28 26.16 -2.37
C ARG A 72 0.21 27.65 -2.07
N ILE A 73 0.98 28.08 -1.07
CA ILE A 73 1.08 29.49 -0.72
C ILE A 73 2.06 30.21 -1.65
N SER A 74 1.88 31.51 -1.83
CA SER A 74 2.84 32.35 -2.55
C SER A 74 4.18 32.39 -1.84
N ASP A 75 5.26 32.63 -2.58
CA ASP A 75 6.59 32.78 -1.98
C ASP A 75 6.64 33.98 -1.03
N GLU A 76 5.93 35.07 -1.33
CA GLU A 76 5.79 36.22 -0.43
C GLU A 76 5.16 35.84 0.91
N LEU A 77 4.03 35.11 0.89
CA LEU A 77 3.41 34.61 2.12
C LEU A 77 4.36 33.67 2.86
N PHE A 78 5.06 32.78 2.16
CA PHE A 78 6.02 31.88 2.78
C PHE A 78 7.19 32.60 3.47
N HIS A 79 7.70 33.67 2.87
CA HIS A 79 8.72 34.51 3.50
C HIS A 79 8.18 35.18 4.77
N ARG A 80 6.99 35.78 4.70
CA ARG A 80 6.32 36.34 5.88
C ARG A 80 6.14 35.32 7.00
N LEU A 81 5.77 34.08 6.67
CA LEU A 81 5.63 33.01 7.66
C LEU A 81 6.96 32.61 8.32
N LYS A 82 8.10 32.80 7.64
CA LYS A 82 9.43 32.53 8.21
C LYS A 82 9.89 33.60 9.19
N ASP A 83 9.47 34.84 8.96
CA ASP A 83 9.82 35.97 9.82
C ASP A 83 9.02 35.98 11.13
N LEU A 84 7.96 35.18 11.23
CA LEU A 84 7.17 35.01 12.44
C LEU A 84 7.83 34.02 13.40
N GLU A 85 8.00 34.46 14.66
CA GLU A 85 8.53 33.61 15.74
C GLU A 85 7.44 32.82 16.47
N SER A 86 6.18 33.26 16.39
CA SER A 86 5.06 32.72 17.18
C SER A 86 4.16 31.77 16.38
N GLY A 87 4.02 30.53 16.84
CA GLY A 87 3.15 29.49 16.25
C GLY A 87 1.69 29.93 16.03
N PRO A 88 1.03 30.55 17.03
CA PRO A 88 -0.32 31.10 16.86
C PRO A 88 -0.47 32.14 15.73
N GLN A 89 0.53 33.01 15.53
CA GLN A 89 0.50 34.00 14.44
C GLN A 89 0.60 33.33 13.07
N ILE A 90 1.51 32.36 12.94
CA ILE A 90 1.63 31.52 11.73
C ILE A 90 0.29 30.83 11.44
N ASN A 91 -0.32 30.24 12.47
CA ASN A 91 -1.59 29.55 12.34
C ASN A 91 -2.72 30.48 11.88
N ALA A 92 -2.83 31.69 12.45
CA ALA A 92 -3.82 32.67 12.05
C ALA A 92 -3.69 33.06 10.56
N MET A 93 -2.47 33.26 10.07
CA MET A 93 -2.23 33.55 8.65
C MET A 93 -2.58 32.37 7.73
N LEU A 94 -2.27 31.14 8.15
CA LEU A 94 -2.63 29.94 7.39
C LEU A 94 -4.14 29.73 7.35
N LEU A 95 -4.86 30.02 8.44
CA LEU A 95 -6.33 30.00 8.48
C LEU A 95 -6.92 31.04 7.52
N GLN A 96 -6.39 32.27 7.52
CA GLN A 96 -6.80 33.30 6.56
C GLN A 96 -6.58 32.86 5.11
N PHE A 97 -5.43 32.24 4.82
CA PHE A 97 -5.14 31.68 3.50
C PHE A 97 -6.16 30.58 3.12
N CYS A 98 -6.48 29.67 4.02
CA CYS A 98 -7.47 28.62 3.76
C CYS A 98 -8.84 29.21 3.45
N ASN A 99 -9.30 30.19 4.25
CA ASN A 99 -10.58 30.85 4.04
C ASN A 99 -10.62 31.60 2.70
N ALA A 100 -9.56 32.34 2.36
CA ALA A 100 -9.48 33.11 1.11
C ALA A 100 -9.43 32.23 -0.15
N ASN A 101 -8.98 30.97 -0.04
CA ASN A 101 -8.91 30.02 -1.14
C ASN A 101 -9.99 28.92 -1.04
N GLU A 102 -10.98 29.10 -0.16
CA GLU A 102 -12.08 28.15 0.05
C GLU A 102 -11.60 26.71 0.30
N LEU A 103 -10.50 26.56 1.06
CA LEU A 103 -9.91 25.27 1.37
C LEU A 103 -10.56 24.66 2.62
N THR A 104 -11.25 23.54 2.43
CA THR A 104 -11.75 22.72 3.54
C THR A 104 -10.63 21.83 4.06
N VAL A 105 -10.14 22.13 5.27
CA VAL A 105 -9.20 21.28 6.01
C VAL A 105 -9.70 21.11 7.43
N VAL A 106 -10.11 19.89 7.78
CA VAL A 106 -10.72 19.61 9.10
C VAL A 106 -9.70 19.09 10.11
N THR A 107 -8.55 18.58 9.65
CA THR A 107 -7.52 18.04 10.56
C THR A 107 -6.49 19.09 10.98
N ARG A 108 -5.91 18.91 12.16
CA ARG A 108 -4.92 19.79 12.81
C ARG A 108 -3.71 18.99 13.29
N ASN A 109 -2.64 19.72 13.60
CA ASN A 109 -1.49 19.19 14.34
C ASN A 109 -1.85 18.96 15.82
N ALA A 110 -0.94 18.36 16.58
CA ALA A 110 -1.08 18.13 18.02
C ALA A 110 -1.28 19.42 18.84
N ASP A 111 -0.77 20.55 18.35
CA ASP A 111 -0.93 21.88 18.95
C ASP A 111 -2.22 22.60 18.49
N GLY A 112 -3.09 21.92 17.73
CA GLY A 112 -4.33 22.50 17.19
C GLY A 112 -4.12 23.39 15.97
N HIS A 113 -2.89 23.56 15.47
CA HIS A 113 -2.60 24.41 14.32
C HIS A 113 -2.84 23.72 12.97
N ILE A 114 -2.99 24.53 11.91
CA ILE A 114 -3.08 24.09 10.52
C ILE A 114 -1.84 23.28 10.13
N ARG A 115 -2.08 22.13 9.52
CA ARG A 115 -1.03 21.22 9.04
C ARG A 115 -0.36 21.85 7.81
N PHE A 116 0.88 22.30 7.93
CA PHE A 116 1.63 22.93 6.85
C PHE A 116 2.89 22.15 6.48
N CYS A 117 3.24 22.10 5.19
CA CYS A 117 4.48 21.49 4.72
C CYS A 117 5.50 22.56 4.30
N LYS A 118 6.52 22.81 5.14
CA LYS A 118 7.58 23.79 4.86
C LYS A 118 8.41 23.46 3.61
N LYS A 119 8.61 22.16 3.32
CA LYS A 119 9.40 21.70 2.16
C LYS A 119 8.66 21.91 0.84
N CYS A 120 7.36 21.63 0.81
CA CYS A 120 6.53 21.75 -0.39
C CYS A 120 5.78 23.09 -0.50
N LYS A 121 5.83 23.94 0.54
CA LYS A 121 5.21 25.27 0.62
C LYS A 121 3.70 25.26 0.38
N HIS A 122 2.98 24.32 0.98
CA HIS A 122 1.53 24.25 0.89
C HIS A 122 0.89 23.82 2.20
N VAL A 123 -0.35 24.24 2.42
CA VAL A 123 -1.22 23.65 3.45
C VAL A 123 -1.43 22.18 3.08
N LYS A 124 -1.36 21.27 4.04
CA LYS A 124 -1.58 19.85 3.79
C LYS A 124 -3.09 19.60 3.76
N PRO A 125 -3.65 19.08 2.66
CA PRO A 125 -4.98 18.50 2.71
C PRO A 125 -5.08 17.43 3.80
N ASP A 126 -6.30 17.10 4.19
CA ASP A 126 -6.54 16.04 5.16
C ASP A 126 -5.88 14.72 4.69
N ARG A 127 -5.38 13.94 5.66
CA ARG A 127 -4.69 12.64 5.42
C ARG A 127 -3.42 12.71 4.55
N THR A 128 -2.96 13.91 4.19
CA THR A 128 -1.75 14.11 3.36
C THR A 128 -0.48 14.20 4.22
N HIS A 129 0.58 13.47 3.84
CA HIS A 129 1.86 13.52 4.54
C HIS A 129 3.03 13.76 3.58
N HIS A 130 4.11 14.38 4.08
CA HIS A 130 5.34 14.58 3.30
C HIS A 130 6.21 13.34 3.42
N CYS A 131 6.51 12.69 2.30
CA CYS A 131 7.47 11.61 2.26
C CYS A 131 8.84 12.16 1.89
N SER A 132 9.82 12.05 2.79
CA SER A 132 11.20 12.46 2.53
C SER A 132 11.87 11.62 1.43
N ALA A 133 11.53 10.34 1.33
CA ALA A 133 12.05 9.46 0.28
C ALA A 133 11.49 9.86 -1.10
N CYS A 134 10.18 10.09 -1.22
CA CYS A 134 9.54 10.53 -2.46
C CYS A 134 9.79 12.03 -2.75
N GLY A 135 10.22 12.83 -1.76
CA GLY A 135 10.53 14.27 -1.90
C GLY A 135 9.31 15.18 -2.05
N GLN A 136 8.11 14.67 -1.76
CA GLN A 136 6.84 15.36 -2.00
C GLN A 136 5.76 14.99 -0.98
N CYS A 137 4.71 15.81 -0.91
CA CYS A 137 3.50 15.46 -0.17
C CYS A 137 2.62 14.52 -0.99
N VAL A 138 2.09 13.50 -0.33
CA VAL A 138 1.33 12.41 -0.92
C VAL A 138 -0.06 12.37 -0.28
N LEU A 139 -1.11 12.41 -1.10
CA LEU A 139 -2.51 12.39 -0.64
C LEU A 139 -2.88 11.02 -0.05
N LYS A 140 -3.60 10.99 1.08
CA LYS A 140 -3.92 9.78 1.87
C LYS A 140 -2.73 8.83 1.95
N MET A 141 -1.57 9.37 2.36
CA MET A 141 -0.32 8.60 2.43
C MET A 141 -0.46 7.50 3.48
N ASP A 142 -0.20 6.26 3.09
CA ASP A 142 -0.14 5.14 4.02
C ASP A 142 1.27 4.95 4.55
N HIS A 143 2.22 4.66 3.67
CA HIS A 143 3.63 4.54 4.01
C HIS A 143 4.50 4.67 2.76
N HIS A 144 5.82 4.81 2.93
CA HIS A 144 6.77 4.59 1.86
C HIS A 144 7.26 3.15 1.92
N CYS A 145 7.10 2.38 0.85
CA CYS A 145 7.51 0.98 0.79
C CYS A 145 8.88 0.88 0.08
N PRO A 146 9.99 0.61 0.80
CA PRO A 146 11.32 0.53 0.20
C PRO A 146 11.44 -0.60 -0.83
N TRP A 147 10.73 -1.70 -0.60
CA TRP A 147 10.67 -2.87 -1.48
C TRP A 147 10.15 -2.54 -2.88
N LEU A 148 9.24 -1.58 -2.97
CA LEU A 148 8.65 -1.14 -4.23
C LEU A 148 9.27 0.18 -4.72
N ASN A 149 10.12 0.80 -3.90
CA ASN A 149 10.64 2.15 -4.08
C ASN A 149 9.52 3.15 -4.44
N SER A 150 8.35 3.00 -3.81
CA SER A 150 7.16 3.78 -4.09
C SER A 150 6.39 4.10 -2.81
N CYS A 151 5.70 5.24 -2.82
CA CYS A 151 4.78 5.61 -1.77
C CYS A 151 3.44 4.85 -1.97
N ILE A 152 2.92 4.24 -0.90
CA ILE A 152 1.58 3.66 -0.87
C ILE A 152 0.60 4.76 -0.41
N HIS A 153 -0.45 4.97 -1.17
CA HIS A 153 -1.31 6.15 -1.08
C HIS A 153 -2.69 5.90 -1.70
N LEU A 154 -3.55 6.92 -1.69
CA LEU A 154 -4.93 6.86 -2.18
C LEU A 154 -5.15 6.01 -3.44
N TRP A 155 -4.49 6.34 -4.56
CA TRP A 155 -4.76 5.70 -5.85
C TRP A 155 -4.08 4.35 -6.08
N ASN A 156 -3.09 3.96 -5.27
CA ASN A 156 -2.44 2.65 -5.41
C ASN A 156 -2.68 1.71 -4.22
N TYR A 157 -3.39 2.16 -3.17
CA TYR A 157 -3.64 1.35 -1.98
C TYR A 157 -4.43 0.08 -2.29
N LYS A 158 -5.47 0.15 -3.14
CA LYS A 158 -6.21 -1.04 -3.61
C LYS A 158 -5.27 -2.06 -4.25
N PHE A 159 -4.42 -1.61 -5.18
CA PHE A 159 -3.49 -2.50 -5.88
C PHE A 159 -2.44 -3.09 -4.95
N PHE A 160 -1.99 -2.33 -3.95
CA PHE A 160 -1.08 -2.80 -2.93
C PHE A 160 -1.70 -3.90 -2.06
N VAL A 161 -2.94 -3.71 -1.60
CA VAL A 161 -3.65 -4.72 -0.81
C VAL A 161 -3.94 -5.99 -1.65
N LEU A 162 -4.33 -5.82 -2.92
CA LEU A 162 -4.47 -6.95 -3.85
C LEU A 162 -3.13 -7.64 -4.14
N LEU A 163 -2.02 -6.91 -4.21
CA LEU A 163 -0.68 -7.48 -4.34
C LEU A 163 -0.38 -8.39 -3.15
N LEU A 164 -0.64 -7.94 -1.91
CA LEU A 164 -0.48 -8.79 -0.72
C LEU A 164 -1.38 -10.03 -0.79
N PHE A 165 -2.65 -9.86 -1.14
CA PHE A 165 -3.61 -10.96 -1.28
C PHE A 165 -3.15 -12.01 -2.29
N TYR A 166 -2.85 -11.60 -3.52
CA TYR A 166 -2.46 -12.52 -4.59
C TYR A 166 -1.09 -13.15 -4.36
N THR A 167 -0.15 -12.44 -3.74
CA THR A 167 1.14 -13.02 -3.36
C THR A 167 0.96 -14.08 -2.27
N SER A 168 0.20 -13.78 -1.22
CA SER A 168 -0.15 -14.75 -0.17
C SER A 168 -0.85 -15.98 -0.75
N LEU A 169 -1.84 -15.78 -1.62
CA LEU A 169 -2.58 -16.88 -2.23
C LEU A 169 -1.69 -17.73 -3.14
N ASN A 170 -0.79 -17.10 -3.91
CA ASN A 170 0.18 -17.81 -4.74
C ASN A 170 1.17 -18.63 -3.88
N CYS A 171 1.66 -18.08 -2.77
CA CYS A 171 2.52 -18.81 -1.83
C CYS A 171 1.80 -20.00 -1.17
N ILE A 172 0.56 -19.80 -0.69
CA ILE A 172 -0.25 -20.88 -0.10
C ILE A 172 -0.52 -21.97 -1.13
N PHE A 173 -0.84 -21.59 -2.37
CA PHE A 173 -1.05 -22.53 -3.47
C PHE A 173 0.23 -23.32 -3.77
N PHE A 174 1.38 -22.65 -3.88
CA PHE A 174 2.68 -23.29 -4.04
C PHE A 174 2.89 -24.34 -2.95
N LEU A 175 2.72 -23.99 -1.67
CA LEU A 175 3.00 -24.89 -0.55
C LEU A 175 2.05 -26.09 -0.54
N ALA A 176 0.74 -25.84 -0.68
CA ALA A 176 -0.28 -26.87 -0.67
C ALA A 176 -0.09 -27.89 -1.81
N THR A 177 0.29 -27.42 -2.99
CA THR A 177 0.49 -28.28 -4.17
C THR A 177 1.85 -28.96 -4.20
N SER A 178 2.87 -28.37 -3.56
CA SER A 178 4.25 -28.87 -3.60
C SER A 178 4.63 -29.77 -2.43
N VAL A 179 3.96 -29.67 -1.27
CA VAL A 179 4.40 -30.35 -0.03
C VAL A 179 4.59 -31.86 -0.17
N LYS A 180 3.67 -32.54 -0.86
CA LYS A 180 3.78 -33.99 -1.13
C LYS A 180 5.03 -34.31 -1.93
N TYR A 181 5.26 -33.58 -3.02
CA TYR A 181 6.39 -33.81 -3.92
C TYR A 181 7.71 -33.44 -3.25
N PHE A 182 7.73 -32.35 -2.49
CA PHE A 182 8.87 -31.93 -1.69
C PHE A 182 9.29 -33.01 -0.70
N LEU A 183 8.36 -33.55 0.12
CA LEU A 183 8.68 -34.59 1.09
C LEU A 183 9.19 -35.88 0.42
N GLN A 184 8.58 -36.28 -0.70
CA GLN A 184 9.02 -37.47 -1.45
C GLN A 184 10.40 -37.28 -2.06
N PHE A 185 10.67 -36.12 -2.64
CA PHE A 185 11.94 -35.80 -3.26
C PHE A 185 13.04 -35.67 -2.21
N TRP A 186 12.77 -34.97 -1.11
CA TRP A 186 13.71 -34.76 -0.01
C TRP A 186 14.10 -36.08 0.67
N ALA A 187 13.17 -37.01 0.84
CA ALA A 187 13.44 -38.31 1.47
C ALA A 187 14.26 -39.27 0.60
N LYS A 188 14.26 -39.10 -0.73
CA LYS A 188 14.83 -40.07 -1.68
C LYS A 188 16.03 -39.55 -2.48
N SER A 189 16.22 -38.23 -2.54
CA SER A 189 17.21 -37.63 -3.43
C SER A 189 18.55 -37.44 -2.76
N PRO A 190 19.67 -37.75 -3.43
CA PRO A 190 20.98 -37.32 -2.96
C PRO A 190 21.07 -35.79 -2.97
N VAL A 191 21.99 -35.25 -2.17
CA VAL A 191 22.24 -33.80 -2.15
C VAL A 191 22.74 -33.34 -3.52
N ASN A 192 21.94 -32.56 -4.22
CA ASN A 192 22.22 -32.03 -5.55
C ASN A 192 21.61 -30.62 -5.73
N TYR A 193 21.84 -30.00 -6.90
CA TYR A 193 21.33 -28.66 -7.22
C TYR A 193 19.80 -28.56 -7.16
N ASP A 194 19.08 -29.58 -7.63
CA ASP A 194 17.62 -29.62 -7.61
C ASP A 194 17.08 -29.63 -6.17
N LEU A 195 17.69 -30.43 -5.28
CA LEU A 195 17.35 -30.46 -3.86
C LEU A 195 17.63 -29.14 -3.16
N PHE A 196 18.73 -28.46 -3.53
CA PHE A 196 19.03 -27.12 -3.03
C PHE A 196 17.94 -26.13 -3.42
N HIS A 197 17.59 -26.04 -4.71
CA HIS A 197 16.57 -25.11 -5.19
C HIS A 197 15.19 -25.38 -4.56
N MET A 198 14.79 -26.64 -4.49
CA MET A 198 13.52 -27.04 -3.88
C MET A 198 13.49 -26.73 -2.38
N THR A 199 14.55 -27.03 -1.65
CA THR A 199 14.61 -26.80 -0.19
C THR A 199 14.61 -25.31 0.13
N VAL A 200 15.50 -24.53 -0.50
CA VAL A 200 15.59 -23.08 -0.26
C VAL A 200 14.32 -22.38 -0.73
N GLY A 201 13.77 -22.78 -1.89
CA GLY A 201 12.52 -22.25 -2.41
C GLY A 201 11.34 -22.52 -1.47
N PHE A 202 11.19 -23.76 -0.99
CA PHE A 202 10.12 -24.12 -0.05
C PHE A 202 10.24 -23.36 1.28
N MET A 203 11.44 -23.21 1.82
CA MET A 203 11.69 -22.41 3.02
C MET A 203 11.34 -20.94 2.80
N TYR A 204 11.81 -20.35 1.70
CA TYR A 204 11.52 -18.98 1.34
C TYR A 204 10.00 -18.74 1.20
N VAL A 205 9.31 -19.57 0.42
CA VAL A 205 7.86 -19.45 0.21
C VAL A 205 7.09 -19.64 1.53
N THR A 206 7.52 -20.56 2.39
CA THR A 206 6.90 -20.73 3.73
C THR A 206 7.00 -19.46 4.57
N ILE A 207 8.21 -18.89 4.66
CA ILE A 207 8.43 -17.65 5.44
C ILE A 207 7.63 -16.50 4.83
N MET A 208 7.71 -16.30 3.51
CA MET A 208 6.99 -15.22 2.83
C MET A 208 5.48 -15.38 2.93
N SER A 209 4.95 -16.61 2.85
CA SER A 209 3.53 -16.89 3.04
C SER A 209 3.03 -16.39 4.38
N ILE A 210 3.78 -16.67 5.46
CA ILE A 210 3.40 -16.24 6.82
C ILE A 210 3.48 -14.71 6.92
N LEU A 211 4.63 -14.13 6.56
CA LEU A 211 4.86 -12.68 6.69
C LEU A 211 3.85 -11.86 5.89
N LEU A 212 3.63 -12.21 4.62
CA LEU A 212 2.72 -11.46 3.74
C LEU A 212 1.26 -11.67 4.11
N THR A 213 0.88 -12.84 4.62
CA THR A 213 -0.50 -13.08 5.07
C THR A 213 -0.82 -12.30 6.34
N VAL A 214 0.11 -12.26 7.30
CA VAL A 214 -0.05 -11.40 8.49
C VAL A 214 -0.12 -9.93 8.08
N PHE A 215 0.73 -9.50 7.15
CA PHE A 215 0.72 -8.13 6.66
C PHE A 215 -0.56 -7.77 5.89
N PHE A 216 -1.10 -8.71 5.10
CA PHE A 216 -2.40 -8.58 4.45
C PHE A 216 -3.52 -8.41 5.47
N ILE A 217 -3.58 -9.27 6.50
CA ILE A 217 -4.57 -9.19 7.58
C ILE A 217 -4.48 -7.84 8.30
N TYR A 218 -3.26 -7.35 8.56
CA TYR A 218 -3.05 -6.03 9.14
C TYR A 218 -3.69 -4.92 8.29
N HIS A 219 -3.48 -4.93 6.97
CA HIS A 219 -4.12 -3.96 6.07
C HIS A 219 -5.64 -4.15 5.92
N LEU A 220 -6.17 -5.37 6.11
CA LEU A 220 -7.62 -5.56 6.19
C LEU A 220 -8.22 -4.83 7.40
N THR A 221 -7.55 -4.84 8.55
CA THR A 221 -8.05 -4.10 9.73
C THR A 221 -8.02 -2.59 9.51
N GLN A 222 -7.03 -2.08 8.78
CA GLN A 222 -6.95 -0.69 8.33
C GLN A 222 -8.12 -0.31 7.41
N ILE A 223 -8.40 -1.13 6.39
CA ILE A 223 -9.55 -0.93 5.50
C ILE A 223 -10.83 -0.93 6.33
N CYS A 224 -11.02 -1.91 7.23
CA CYS A 224 -12.24 -2.02 8.02
C CYS A 224 -12.48 -0.81 8.94
N SER A 225 -11.45 -0.06 9.31
CA SER A 225 -11.52 1.12 10.19
C SER A 225 -11.28 2.46 9.46
N ASN A 226 -11.09 2.44 8.14
CA ASN A 226 -10.69 3.58 7.30
C ASN A 226 -9.50 4.38 7.85
N ARG A 227 -8.47 3.69 8.34
CA ARG A 227 -7.24 4.32 8.84
C ARG A 227 -6.05 3.90 8.01
N THR A 228 -5.22 4.86 7.66
CA THR A 228 -3.87 4.60 7.14
C THR A 228 -2.96 4.11 8.28
N THR A 229 -1.82 3.51 7.93
CA THR A 229 -0.75 3.15 8.87
C THR A 229 -0.31 4.36 9.71
N ILE A 230 -0.19 5.54 9.09
CA ILE A 230 0.16 6.78 9.81
C ILE A 230 -0.92 7.17 10.82
N GLU A 231 -2.19 7.09 10.45
CA GLU A 231 -3.32 7.45 11.34
C GLU A 231 -3.53 6.46 12.49
N LEU A 232 -3.11 5.20 12.32
CA LEU A 232 -3.06 4.24 13.42
C LEU A 232 -2.00 4.60 14.46
N ILE A 233 -0.83 5.06 14.00
CA ILE A 233 0.27 5.47 14.88
C ILE A 233 -0.03 6.82 15.53
N GLN A 234 -0.56 7.77 14.75
CA GLN A 234 -0.90 9.11 15.18
C GLN A 234 -2.33 9.44 14.75
N ARG A 235 -3.26 9.38 15.72
CA ARG A 235 -4.67 9.67 15.45
C ARG A 235 -4.84 11.10 14.91
N PRO A 236 -5.68 11.29 13.87
CA PRO A 236 -5.99 12.62 13.37
C PRO A 236 -6.71 13.43 14.46
N ILE A 237 -6.36 14.70 14.59
CA ILE A 237 -7.01 15.65 15.47
C ILE A 237 -7.90 16.52 14.60
N PHE A 238 -9.18 16.58 14.92
CA PHE A 238 -10.16 17.40 14.20
C PHE A 238 -10.25 18.80 14.81
N SER A 239 -10.57 19.79 13.98
CA SER A 239 -10.63 21.19 14.41
C SER A 239 -11.79 21.53 15.33
N ASP A 240 -12.88 20.76 15.25
CA ASP A 240 -14.01 20.90 16.15
C ASP A 240 -13.92 19.81 17.23
N ALA A 241 -13.38 20.17 18.39
CA ALA A 241 -13.25 19.24 19.52
C ALA A 241 -14.60 18.83 20.12
N ASN A 242 -15.68 19.55 19.80
CA ASN A 242 -17.03 19.25 20.30
C ASN A 242 -17.77 18.22 19.43
N GLU A 243 -17.28 17.95 18.21
CA GLU A 243 -17.79 16.89 17.37
C GLU A 243 -16.79 15.73 17.37
N ASP A 244 -17.21 14.54 17.81
CA ASP A 244 -16.41 13.31 17.73
C ASP A 244 -16.30 12.87 16.26
N LEU A 245 -15.60 13.62 15.43
CA LEU A 245 -15.49 13.37 13.99
C LEU A 245 -14.53 12.23 13.70
N THR A 246 -14.87 11.42 12.68
CA THR A 246 -14.03 10.32 12.22
C THR A 246 -14.16 10.10 10.72
N PHE A 247 -13.09 9.54 10.12
CA PHE A 247 -13.13 9.02 8.75
C PHE A 247 -13.77 7.61 8.67
N ASP A 248 -14.06 6.99 9.81
CA ASP A 248 -14.69 5.67 9.88
C ASP A 248 -16.20 5.77 9.57
N LEU A 249 -16.60 5.26 8.41
CA LEU A 249 -17.98 5.23 7.89
C LEU A 249 -18.71 3.92 8.22
N GLY A 250 -18.14 3.09 9.09
CA GLY A 250 -18.51 1.69 9.28
C GLY A 250 -17.91 0.77 8.21
N THR A 251 -17.71 -0.50 8.58
CA THR A 251 -16.91 -1.47 7.79
C THR A 251 -17.29 -1.54 6.31
N CYS A 252 -18.58 -1.56 5.96
CA CYS A 252 -19.02 -1.62 4.57
C CYS A 252 -18.68 -0.32 3.80
N GLY A 253 -18.91 0.84 4.41
CA GLY A 253 -18.53 2.14 3.82
C GLY A 253 -17.03 2.25 3.64
N ASN A 254 -16.26 1.82 4.63
CA ASN A 254 -14.80 1.86 4.59
C ASN A 254 -14.19 0.93 3.54
N ILE A 255 -14.76 -0.27 3.37
CA ILE A 255 -14.33 -1.18 2.29
C ILE A 255 -14.64 -0.55 0.93
N ARG A 256 -15.82 0.07 0.75
CA ARG A 256 -16.18 0.72 -0.52
C ARG A 256 -15.30 1.91 -0.86
N GLU A 257 -14.86 2.68 0.14
CA GLU A 257 -13.88 3.77 -0.03
C GLU A 257 -12.56 3.31 -0.67
N VAL A 258 -12.17 2.04 -0.51
CA VAL A 258 -10.93 1.49 -1.07
C VAL A 258 -11.19 0.62 -2.29
N MET A 259 -12.19 -0.24 -2.23
CA MET A 259 -12.46 -1.29 -3.22
C MET A 259 -13.46 -0.84 -4.31
N GLY A 260 -14.14 0.28 -4.12
CA GLY A 260 -15.18 0.81 -4.99
C GLY A 260 -16.57 0.23 -4.74
N ASN A 261 -17.57 0.81 -5.40
CA ASN A 261 -18.98 0.44 -5.24
C ASN A 261 -19.35 -0.90 -5.92
N SER A 262 -18.62 -1.30 -6.97
CA SER A 262 -18.88 -2.53 -7.72
C SER A 262 -18.11 -3.72 -7.16
N CYS A 263 -18.78 -4.55 -6.33
CA CYS A 263 -18.18 -5.73 -5.69
C CYS A 263 -17.54 -6.73 -6.68
N CYS A 264 -18.05 -6.82 -7.92
CA CYS A 264 -17.47 -7.68 -8.95
C CYS A 264 -16.06 -7.26 -9.40
N LEU A 265 -15.66 -6.01 -9.14
CA LEU A 265 -14.35 -5.45 -9.49
C LEU A 265 -13.37 -5.43 -8.31
N TRP A 266 -13.76 -5.90 -7.13
CA TRP A 266 -12.96 -5.81 -5.93
C TRP A 266 -11.64 -6.57 -6.06
N PHE A 267 -11.67 -7.77 -6.61
CA PHE A 267 -10.49 -8.61 -6.79
C PHE A 267 -9.76 -8.36 -8.11
N LEU A 268 -10.26 -7.47 -8.96
CA LEU A 268 -9.58 -7.14 -10.21
C LEU A 268 -8.64 -5.94 -10.01
N PRO A 269 -7.43 -5.95 -10.61
CA PRO A 269 -6.48 -4.84 -10.56
C PRO A 269 -6.90 -3.70 -11.51
N ILE A 270 -8.12 -3.22 -11.31
CA ILE A 270 -8.77 -2.12 -12.04
C ILE A 270 -9.02 -0.99 -11.05
N ASP A 271 -8.79 0.24 -11.49
CA ASP A 271 -9.07 1.43 -10.69
C ASP A 271 -10.57 1.59 -10.50
N THR A 272 -10.98 1.74 -9.25
CA THR A 272 -12.37 1.90 -8.82
C THR A 272 -12.48 3.00 -7.76
N ASN A 273 -11.43 3.81 -7.59
CA ASN A 273 -11.39 4.85 -6.59
C ASN A 273 -12.11 6.11 -7.12
N GLU A 274 -13.11 6.56 -6.38
CA GLU A 274 -13.89 7.76 -6.71
C GLU A 274 -13.42 8.99 -5.89
N CYS A 275 -12.53 8.81 -4.91
CA CYS A 275 -12.06 9.88 -4.04
C CYS A 275 -11.03 10.77 -4.74
N ASN A 276 -11.24 12.09 -4.67
CA ASN A 276 -10.36 13.10 -5.24
C ASN A 276 -9.09 13.37 -4.40
N GLY A 277 -9.02 12.80 -3.18
CA GLY A 277 -7.91 12.92 -2.25
C GLY A 277 -7.84 14.23 -1.46
N ILE A 278 -8.86 15.06 -1.58
CA ILE A 278 -9.01 16.33 -0.87
C ILE A 278 -10.19 16.24 0.09
N ASP A 279 -11.35 15.82 -0.43
CA ASP A 279 -12.58 15.68 0.31
C ASP A 279 -12.75 14.23 0.74
N TYR A 280 -12.86 14.02 2.05
CA TYR A 280 -13.14 12.71 2.63
C TYR A 280 -14.47 12.79 3.37
N PRO A 281 -15.38 11.81 3.17
CA PRO A 281 -16.58 11.73 3.97
C PRO A 281 -16.23 11.59 5.45
N LEU A 282 -17.00 12.28 6.29
CA LEU A 282 -16.88 12.25 7.75
C LEU A 282 -18.13 11.63 8.35
N ALA A 283 -17.94 10.85 9.40
CA ALA A 283 -19.02 10.40 10.28
C ALA A 283 -18.84 10.98 11.68
N ARG A 284 -19.93 10.99 12.46
CA ARG A 284 -19.86 11.19 13.90
C ARG A 284 -19.54 9.84 14.55
N GLY A 285 -18.58 9.84 15.45
CA GLY A 285 -18.15 8.69 16.24
C GLY A 285 -19.34 8.12 16.98
N LYS A 286 -19.40 6.78 16.98
CA LYS A 286 -20.35 6.07 17.81
C LYS A 286 -19.71 5.97 19.19
N GLU A 287 -20.41 6.45 20.21
CA GLU A 287 -20.10 6.14 21.62
C GLU A 287 -19.95 4.62 21.83
#